data_AF-A0A818JX42-F1
#
_entry.id   AF-A0A818JX42-F1
#
_cell.length_a   1.000
_cell.length_b   1.000
_cell.length_c   1.000
_cell.angle_alpha   90.00
_cell.angle_beta   90.00
_cell.angle_gamma   90.00
#
_symmetry.space_group_name_H-M   'P 1'
#
loop_
_entity.id
_entity.type
_entity.pdbx_description
1 polymer ?
#
loop_
_entity_poly.entity_id
_entity_poly.type
_entity_poly.pdbx_seq_one_letter_code
_entity_poly.pdbx_strand_id
1 'polypeptide(L)'
;MDKIIIAEERYGRAQNHFEDDDLIDRFNNRYTVMGLVICIFIITGTQYVGDPINCWTPAEFEDPHNIYANSICWLKGSYYLPTEEINIPDRSKPRVYYVSYYQWTPFIILGMALFFLLPKFIWHTFTRKGGFNIQRLVQTIKDKPDAEKEKGINFVKDSLKQYIDTQNKLYGSVCCGVRCRNWYVSFTLTYFIVKILYTINTLAQFFLLNSFLSFHFTGYGVEALDKLFHSEHWIESPRFPLVTMCDFMVRRLGSNQHWYAIQCTLPINMYNEKIFLGIWLCRRLTTVKRYLKAGQNIPSETNQLLLPKTSRSEDFSEFIGYLHADGFLIFNIIAQNTDEVVAGQIIEHLYRTYETSTMNYNTEV
;
A
#
# COMPACT_ATOMS: atom_id res chain seq x y z
N MET A 1 25.66 21.38 25.33
CA MET A 1 25.23 20.03 25.74
C MET A 1 23.71 19.88 25.67
N ASP A 2 22.93 20.85 26.14
CA ASP A 2 21.45 20.79 26.15
C ASP A 2 20.79 20.55 24.78
N LYS A 3 21.32 21.13 23.69
CA LYS A 3 20.80 20.89 22.32
C LYS A 3 21.07 19.47 21.80
N ILE A 4 22.12 18.82 22.30
CA ILE A 4 22.49 17.44 21.93
C ILE A 4 21.60 16.47 22.73
N ILE A 5 21.37 16.72 24.01
CA ILE A 5 20.45 15.93 24.85
C ILE A 5 19.01 16.03 24.33
N ILE A 6 18.55 17.21 23.91
CA ILE A 6 17.22 17.38 23.30
C ILE A 6 17.14 16.68 21.92
N ALA A 7 18.23 16.66 21.16
CA ALA A 7 18.28 15.95 19.88
C ALA A 7 18.31 14.43 20.08
N GLU A 8 19.00 13.94 21.10
CA GLU A 8 19.08 12.53 21.48
C GLU A 8 17.77 12.02 22.10
N GLU A 9 17.10 12.84 22.92
CA GLU A 9 15.73 12.58 23.38
C GLU A 9 14.73 12.58 22.22
N ARG A 10 14.86 13.50 21.25
CA ARG A 10 14.00 13.51 20.04
C ARG A 10 14.30 12.32 19.12
N TYR A 11 15.56 11.89 19.04
CA TYR A 11 15.99 10.74 18.25
C TYR A 11 15.51 9.43 18.90
N GLY A 12 15.61 9.29 20.23
CA GLY A 12 15.03 8.19 21.00
C GLY A 12 13.50 8.16 20.93
N ARG A 13 12.83 9.32 20.92
CA ARG A 13 11.36 9.42 20.70
C ARG A 13 10.96 9.05 19.27
N ALA A 14 11.81 9.34 18.28
CA ALA A 14 11.61 8.92 16.89
C ALA A 14 11.78 7.39 16.68
N GLN A 15 12.49 6.73 17.60
CA GLN A 15 12.71 5.28 17.60
C GLN A 15 11.54 4.49 18.25
N ASN A 16 10.61 5.17 18.92
CA ASN A 16 9.37 4.61 19.46
C ASN A 16 8.20 4.72 18.47
N HIS A 17 8.36 4.22 17.25
CA HIS A 17 7.24 4.10 16.32
C HIS A 17 6.26 3.04 16.84
N PHE A 18 5.01 3.43 17.06
CA PHE A 18 3.95 2.48 17.37
C PHE A 18 3.65 1.64 16.12
N GLU A 19 3.76 0.32 16.25
CA GLU A 19 3.53 -0.66 15.18
C GLU A 19 2.20 -1.39 15.39
N ASP A 20 1.13 -0.96 14.72
CA ASP A 20 -0.15 -1.67 14.66
C ASP A 20 -0.32 -2.52 13.39
N ASP A 21 0.64 -2.44 12.48
CA ASP A 21 0.58 -3.06 11.15
C ASP A 21 1.49 -4.30 11.02
N ASP A 22 0.96 -5.35 10.41
CA ASP A 22 1.74 -6.48 9.92
C ASP A 22 2.84 -6.03 8.93
N LEU A 23 3.92 -6.80 8.81
CA LEU A 23 4.99 -6.56 7.82
C LEU A 23 4.46 -6.40 6.38
N ILE A 24 3.44 -7.19 6.02
CA ILE A 24 2.81 -7.15 4.69
C ILE A 24 2.06 -5.84 4.47
N ASP A 25 1.40 -5.32 5.51
CA ASP A 25 0.65 -4.08 5.42
C ASP A 25 1.58 -2.88 5.37
N ARG A 26 2.67 -2.90 6.16
CA ARG A 26 3.76 -1.91 6.06
C ARG A 26 4.35 -1.85 4.65
N PHE A 27 4.52 -2.99 4.01
CA PHE A 27 4.95 -3.03 2.60
C PHE A 27 3.97 -2.33 1.68
N ASN A 28 2.67 -2.58 1.83
CA ASN A 28 1.65 -1.98 0.98
C ASN A 28 1.39 -0.51 1.25
N ASN A 29 1.33 -0.08 2.51
CA ASN A 29 0.92 1.29 2.87
C ASN A 29 2.09 2.28 2.95
N ARG A 30 3.31 1.81 3.26
CA ARG A 30 4.47 2.67 3.48
C ARG A 30 5.47 2.53 2.36
N TYR A 31 6.03 1.34 2.19
CA TYR A 31 7.12 1.12 1.22
C TYR A 31 6.64 1.27 -0.22
N THR A 32 5.47 0.72 -0.55
CA THR A 32 4.87 0.86 -1.88
C THR A 32 4.52 2.31 -2.18
N VAL A 33 3.85 3.01 -1.26
CA VAL A 33 3.46 4.41 -1.46
C VAL A 33 4.70 5.28 -1.63
N MET A 34 5.71 5.11 -0.78
CA MET A 34 6.98 5.84 -0.89
C MET A 34 7.65 5.59 -2.26
N GLY A 35 7.71 4.33 -2.71
CA GLY A 35 8.24 3.99 -4.02
C GLY A 35 7.45 4.62 -5.18
N LEU A 36 6.12 4.60 -5.12
CA LEU A 36 5.26 5.22 -6.14
C LEU A 36 5.43 6.74 -6.16
N VAL A 37 5.52 7.39 -5.00
CA VAL A 37 5.79 8.83 -4.89
C VAL A 37 7.13 9.20 -5.52
N ILE A 38 8.19 8.42 -5.25
CA ILE A 38 9.50 8.60 -5.90
C ILE A 38 9.37 8.45 -7.42
N CYS A 39 8.64 7.44 -7.91
CA CYS A 39 8.41 7.26 -9.34
C CYS A 39 7.67 8.45 -9.97
N ILE A 40 6.68 9.02 -9.29
CA ILE A 40 5.96 10.23 -9.73
C ILE A 40 6.95 11.39 -9.89
N PHE A 41 7.84 11.61 -8.91
CA PHE A 41 8.85 12.67 -8.99
C PHE A 41 9.80 12.46 -10.17
N ILE A 42 10.25 11.23 -10.41
CA ILE A 42 11.13 10.90 -11.55
C ILE A 42 10.42 11.21 -12.88
N ILE A 43 9.21 10.69 -13.08
CA ILE A 43 8.47 10.89 -14.34
C ILE A 43 8.15 12.37 -14.55
N THR A 44 7.66 13.05 -13.51
CA THR A 44 7.36 14.49 -13.55
C THR A 44 8.62 15.29 -13.88
N GLY A 45 9.76 14.98 -13.26
CA GLY A 45 11.04 15.59 -13.59
C GLY A 45 11.39 15.42 -15.07
N THR A 46 11.26 14.21 -15.61
CA THR A 46 11.54 13.95 -17.04
C THR A 46 10.55 14.62 -18.00
N GLN A 47 9.32 14.91 -17.57
CA GLN A 47 8.28 15.53 -18.41
C GLN A 47 8.38 17.05 -18.47
N TYR A 48 8.77 17.70 -17.37
CA TYR A 48 8.77 19.16 -17.27
C TYR A 48 10.17 19.80 -17.36
N VAL A 49 11.22 19.07 -16.96
CA VAL A 49 12.60 19.58 -16.97
C VAL A 49 13.36 19.10 -18.20
N GLY A 50 13.03 17.92 -18.72
CA GLY A 50 13.61 17.36 -19.94
C GLY A 50 12.64 17.42 -21.12
N ASP A 51 13.13 17.02 -22.30
CA ASP A 51 12.32 16.87 -23.50
C ASP A 51 11.67 15.47 -23.52
N PRO A 52 10.35 15.36 -23.33
CA PRO A 52 9.70 14.06 -23.22
C PRO A 52 9.60 13.31 -24.56
N ILE A 53 9.68 14.04 -25.67
CA ILE A 53 9.67 13.54 -27.05
C ILE A 53 10.54 14.45 -27.93
N ASN A 54 11.35 13.83 -28.80
CA ASN A 54 12.19 14.54 -29.77
C ASN A 54 11.96 13.96 -31.16
N CYS A 55 11.42 14.77 -32.07
CA CYS A 55 11.08 14.34 -33.41
C CYS A 55 12.11 14.76 -34.46
N TRP A 56 12.31 13.88 -35.44
CA TRP A 56 13.13 14.12 -36.62
C TRP A 56 12.33 14.92 -37.65
N THR A 57 12.43 16.24 -37.56
CA THR A 57 11.76 17.17 -38.47
C THR A 57 12.58 17.42 -39.75
N PRO A 58 11.94 17.82 -40.87
CA PRO A 58 12.65 18.19 -42.09
C PRO A 58 13.56 19.41 -41.87
N ALA A 59 14.66 19.50 -42.62
CA ALA A 59 15.63 20.59 -42.51
C ALA A 59 15.06 22.00 -42.81
N GLU A 60 13.90 22.07 -43.48
CA GLU A 60 13.18 23.33 -43.74
C GLU A 60 12.49 23.92 -42.49
N PHE A 61 12.36 23.13 -41.41
CA PHE A 61 11.68 23.57 -40.20
C PHE A 61 12.65 24.36 -39.31
N GLU A 62 12.39 25.67 -39.21
CA GLU A 62 12.97 26.53 -38.18
C GLU A 62 12.60 26.07 -36.75
N ASP A 63 13.33 26.53 -35.75
CA ASP A 63 13.14 26.15 -34.34
C ASP A 63 11.69 26.24 -33.83
N PRO A 64 10.90 27.29 -34.15
CA PRO A 64 9.50 27.34 -33.73
C PRO A 64 8.64 26.21 -34.31
N HIS A 65 8.94 25.78 -35.54
CA HIS A 65 8.26 24.65 -36.18
C HIS A 65 8.64 23.31 -35.54
N ASN A 66 9.89 23.16 -35.10
CA ASN A 66 10.36 21.98 -34.38
C ASN A 66 9.67 21.82 -33.03
N ILE A 67 9.56 22.92 -32.27
CA ILE A 67 8.84 22.95 -30.99
C ILE A 67 7.35 22.64 -31.19
N TYR A 68 6.73 23.19 -32.24
CA TYR A 68 5.34 22.88 -32.58
C TYR A 68 5.14 21.41 -32.95
N ALA A 69 6.02 20.83 -33.77
CA ALA A 69 5.97 19.42 -34.16
C ALA A 69 6.10 18.50 -32.94
N ASN A 70 7.08 18.74 -32.07
CA ASN A 70 7.26 18.00 -30.82
C ASN A 70 6.01 18.10 -29.93
N SER A 71 5.44 19.30 -29.78
CA SER A 71 4.26 19.53 -28.94
C SER A 71 3.00 18.84 -29.47
N ILE A 72 2.74 18.91 -30.78
CA ILE A 72 1.59 18.23 -31.38
C ILE A 72 1.76 16.72 -31.31
N CYS A 73 2.95 16.19 -31.58
CA CYS A 73 3.21 14.77 -31.48
C CYS A 73 3.09 14.27 -30.05
N TRP A 74 3.53 15.06 -29.07
CA TRP A 74 3.31 14.76 -27.66
C TRP A 74 1.82 14.69 -27.32
N LEU A 75 1.02 15.69 -27.70
CA LEU A 75 -0.40 15.81 -27.34
C LEU A 75 -1.29 14.80 -28.07
N LYS A 76 -1.10 14.65 -29.38
CA LYS A 76 -1.90 13.75 -30.22
C LYS A 76 -1.60 12.29 -29.89
N GLY A 77 -0.38 11.99 -29.45
CA GLY A 77 0.12 10.63 -29.31
C GLY A 77 0.80 10.15 -30.59
N SER A 78 1.50 9.02 -30.47
CA SER A 78 2.28 8.42 -31.56
C SER A 78 1.91 6.95 -31.72
N TYR A 79 2.41 6.29 -32.76
CA TYR A 79 2.22 4.86 -32.96
C TYR A 79 3.54 4.13 -33.15
N TYR A 80 3.59 2.87 -32.71
CA TYR A 80 4.73 2.01 -32.97
C TYR A 80 4.66 1.44 -34.39
N LEU A 81 5.78 1.51 -35.11
CA LEU A 81 5.98 0.86 -36.41
C LEU A 81 7.28 0.04 -36.30
N PRO A 82 7.23 -1.29 -36.48
CA PRO A 82 8.44 -2.11 -36.47
C PRO A 82 9.44 -1.67 -37.53
N THR A 83 10.74 -1.67 -37.20
CA THR A 83 11.82 -1.23 -38.10
C THR A 83 11.89 -2.07 -39.39
N GLU A 84 11.40 -3.30 -39.38
CA GLU A 84 11.32 -4.21 -40.54
C GLU A 84 10.23 -3.80 -41.54
N GLU A 85 9.22 -3.02 -41.11
CA GLU A 85 8.15 -2.53 -41.98
C GLU A 85 8.59 -1.22 -42.69
N ILE A 86 9.12 -1.37 -43.91
CA ILE A 86 9.63 -0.24 -44.72
C ILE A 86 8.51 0.74 -45.12
N ASN A 87 7.28 0.25 -45.29
CA ASN A 87 6.17 1.04 -45.80
C ASN A 87 5.30 1.57 -44.67
N ILE A 88 5.22 2.91 -44.54
CA ILE A 88 4.25 3.56 -43.67
C ILE A 88 2.84 3.21 -44.18
N PRO A 89 1.96 2.57 -43.37
CA PRO A 89 0.64 2.19 -43.84
C PRO A 89 -0.16 3.40 -44.32
N ASP A 90 -1.00 3.20 -45.33
CA ASP A 90 -1.93 4.23 -45.81
C ASP A 90 -2.78 4.77 -44.65
N ARG A 91 -3.02 6.09 -44.63
CA ARG A 91 -3.75 6.79 -43.57
C ARG A 91 -5.19 6.33 -43.42
N SER A 92 -5.75 5.75 -44.49
CA SER A 92 -7.09 5.15 -44.49
C SER A 92 -7.18 3.93 -43.57
N LYS A 93 -6.04 3.28 -43.28
CA LYS A 93 -5.98 2.12 -42.39
C LYS A 93 -5.83 2.56 -40.93
N PRO A 94 -6.54 1.92 -39.99
CA PRO A 94 -6.38 2.21 -38.58
C PRO A 94 -4.95 1.89 -38.13
N ARG A 95 -4.31 2.82 -37.41
CA ARG A 95 -3.02 2.59 -36.76
C ARG A 95 -3.23 1.59 -35.62
N VAL A 96 -2.61 0.42 -35.69
CA VAL A 96 -2.88 -0.71 -34.78
C VAL A 96 -2.27 -0.49 -33.39
N TYR A 97 -1.08 0.13 -33.31
CA TYR A 97 -0.33 0.27 -32.06
C TYR A 97 -0.19 1.72 -31.63
N TYR A 98 -1.27 2.31 -31.11
CA TYR A 98 -1.24 3.68 -30.59
C TYR A 98 -0.62 3.73 -29.18
N VAL A 99 0.29 4.67 -28.98
CA VAL A 99 1.06 4.85 -27.74
C VAL A 99 0.71 6.22 -27.17
N SER A 100 -0.11 6.23 -26.12
CA SER A 100 -0.51 7.44 -25.39
C SER A 100 -0.52 7.29 -23.87
N TYR A 101 -0.25 6.10 -23.34
CA TYR A 101 -0.26 5.83 -21.89
C TYR A 101 0.75 6.69 -21.12
N TYR A 102 1.87 7.08 -21.72
CA TYR A 102 2.92 7.88 -21.08
C TYR A 102 2.40 9.24 -20.60
N GLN A 103 1.37 9.80 -21.24
CA GLN A 103 0.74 11.05 -20.85
C GLN A 103 0.00 10.90 -19.51
N TRP A 104 -0.64 9.74 -19.31
CA TRP A 104 -1.51 9.45 -18.16
C TRP A 104 -0.78 8.76 -17.01
N THR A 105 0.40 8.22 -17.26
CA THR A 105 1.18 7.43 -16.31
C THR A 105 1.36 8.12 -14.94
N PRO A 106 1.73 9.41 -14.83
CA PRO A 106 1.86 10.07 -13.52
C PRO A 106 0.55 10.07 -12.70
N PHE A 107 -0.58 10.33 -13.36
CA PHE A 107 -1.89 10.38 -12.72
C PHE A 107 -2.36 9.00 -12.27
N ILE A 108 -2.09 7.98 -13.08
CA ILE A 108 -2.38 6.58 -12.71
C ILE A 108 -1.55 6.19 -11.49
N ILE A 109 -0.23 6.43 -11.49
CA ILE A 109 0.64 6.11 -10.35
C ILE A 109 0.23 6.88 -9.09
N LEU A 110 -0.18 8.15 -9.22
CA LEU A 110 -0.74 8.92 -8.10
C LEU A 110 -2.02 8.28 -7.56
N GLY A 111 -2.95 7.90 -8.44
CA GLY A 111 -4.16 7.18 -8.07
C GLY A 111 -3.83 5.88 -7.32
N MET A 112 -2.90 5.07 -7.86
CA MET A 112 -2.42 3.85 -7.21
C MET A 112 -1.93 4.13 -5.78
N ALA A 113 -1.11 5.17 -5.59
CA ALA A 113 -0.57 5.54 -4.28
C ALA A 113 -1.68 5.91 -3.28
N LEU A 114 -2.67 6.70 -3.72
CA LEU A 114 -3.82 7.07 -2.88
C LEU A 114 -4.66 5.86 -2.48
N PHE A 115 -4.91 4.93 -3.40
CA PHE A 115 -5.65 3.70 -3.10
C PHE A 115 -4.92 2.80 -2.11
N PHE A 116 -3.57 2.77 -2.11
CA PHE A 116 -2.79 2.06 -1.09
C PHE A 116 -2.82 2.71 0.29
N LEU A 117 -3.09 4.01 0.38
CA LEU A 117 -3.28 4.72 1.65
C LEU A 117 -4.69 4.52 2.24
N LEU A 118 -5.69 4.24 1.41
CA LEU A 118 -7.09 4.19 1.80
C LEU A 118 -7.39 3.17 2.93
N PRO A 119 -6.91 1.90 2.90
CA PRO A 119 -7.18 0.96 3.97
C PRO A 119 -6.59 1.39 5.33
N LYS A 120 -5.41 2.02 5.33
CA LYS A 120 -4.80 2.57 6.56
C LYS A 120 -5.59 3.76 7.10
N PHE A 121 -6.05 4.63 6.20
CA PHE A 121 -6.93 5.74 6.56
C PHE A 121 -8.23 5.25 7.21
N ILE A 122 -8.83 4.18 6.66
CA ILE A 122 -10.00 3.51 7.23
C ILE A 122 -9.68 2.98 8.63
N TRP A 123 -8.60 2.19 8.78
CA TRP A 123 -8.16 1.66 10.08
C TRP A 123 -8.07 2.75 11.16
N HIS A 124 -7.34 3.84 10.90
CA HIS A 124 -7.20 4.92 11.88
C HIS A 124 -8.50 5.70 12.14
N THR A 125 -9.34 5.87 11.12
CA THR A 125 -10.62 6.58 11.29
C THR A 125 -11.59 5.80 12.17
N PHE A 126 -11.70 4.48 11.96
CA PHE A 126 -12.59 3.62 12.73
C PHE A 126 -12.07 3.40 14.15
N THR A 127 -10.77 3.14 14.33
CA THR A 127 -10.17 2.98 15.67
C THR A 127 -10.25 4.26 16.51
N ARG A 128 -10.09 5.45 15.88
CA ARG A 128 -10.25 6.74 16.58
C ARG A 128 -11.70 7.00 17.02
N LYS A 129 -12.69 6.62 16.20
CA LYS A 129 -14.11 6.74 16.56
C LYS A 129 -14.55 5.75 17.63
N GLY A 130 -13.89 4.60 17.73
CA GLY A 130 -14.16 3.57 18.74
C GLY A 130 -13.82 3.96 20.18
N GLY A 131 -13.24 5.15 20.43
CA GLY A 131 -12.98 5.68 21.77
C GLY A 131 -11.80 5.04 22.51
N PHE A 132 -11.25 3.92 22.02
CA PHE A 132 -10.15 3.18 22.62
C PHE A 132 -8.87 3.33 21.79
N ASN A 133 -7.98 4.25 22.18
CA ASN A 133 -6.77 4.55 21.42
C ASN A 133 -5.55 3.76 21.97
N ILE A 134 -5.26 2.62 21.35
CA ILE A 134 -4.14 1.74 21.72
C ILE A 134 -2.79 2.46 21.65
N GLN A 135 -2.60 3.32 20.65
CA GLN A 135 -1.37 4.09 20.48
C GLN A 135 -1.09 4.98 21.71
N ARG A 136 -2.11 5.63 22.26
CA ARG A 136 -1.98 6.46 23.47
C ARG A 136 -1.67 5.62 24.72
N LEU A 137 -2.24 4.43 24.83
CA LEU A 137 -1.99 3.52 25.95
C LEU A 137 -0.52 3.07 25.97
N VAL A 138 -0.01 2.64 24.81
CA VAL A 138 1.40 2.26 24.67
C VAL A 138 2.33 3.44 24.92
N GLN A 139 2.00 4.63 24.39
CA GLN A 139 2.79 5.85 24.66
C GLN A 139 2.82 6.21 26.15
N THR A 140 1.72 5.98 26.89
CA THR A 140 1.68 6.21 28.35
C THR A 140 2.67 5.32 29.12
N ILE A 141 3.00 4.13 28.59
CA ILE A 141 4.03 3.24 29.15
C ILE A 141 5.43 3.72 28.73
N LYS A 142 5.60 4.08 27.44
CA LYS A 142 6.90 4.44 26.87
C LYS A 142 7.42 5.80 27.30
N ASP A 143 6.54 6.78 27.49
CA ASP A 143 6.92 8.16 27.79
C ASP A 143 7.25 8.39 29.27
N LYS A 144 6.89 7.44 30.16
CA LYS A 144 7.14 7.56 31.60
C LYS A 144 8.55 7.04 31.98
N PRO A 145 9.25 7.73 32.90
CA PRO A 145 10.51 7.24 33.45
C PRO A 145 10.29 5.93 34.23
N ASP A 146 11.32 5.09 34.35
CA ASP A 146 11.22 3.74 34.96
C ASP A 146 10.57 3.73 36.34
N ALA A 147 10.82 4.75 37.16
CA ALA A 147 10.23 4.91 38.49
C ALA A 147 8.70 5.11 38.49
N GLU A 148 8.10 5.56 37.37
CA GLU A 148 6.67 5.79 37.23
C GLU A 148 5.98 4.88 36.21
N LYS A 149 6.73 3.99 35.55
CA LYS A 149 6.19 3.03 34.57
C LYS A 149 5.07 2.17 35.17
N GLU A 150 5.20 1.77 36.43
CA GLU A 150 4.18 0.96 37.12
C GLU A 150 2.80 1.65 37.15
N LYS A 151 2.76 2.97 37.36
CA LYS A 151 1.49 3.74 37.29
C LYS A 151 0.90 3.74 35.87
N GLY A 152 1.75 3.79 34.85
CA GLY A 152 1.33 3.68 33.45
C GLY A 152 0.77 2.30 33.12
N ILE A 153 1.43 1.24 33.60
CA ILE A 153 1.00 -0.14 33.42
C ILE A 153 -0.36 -0.39 34.11
N ASN A 154 -0.54 0.10 35.34
CA ASN A 154 -1.82 -0.03 36.05
C ASN A 154 -2.95 0.70 35.32
N PHE A 155 -2.69 1.90 34.79
CA PHE A 155 -3.67 2.61 33.96
C PHE A 155 -4.07 1.83 32.70
N VAL A 156 -3.11 1.16 32.03
CA VAL A 156 -3.40 0.33 30.85
C VAL A 156 -4.19 -0.92 31.22
N LYS A 157 -3.86 -1.57 32.33
CA LYS A 157 -4.62 -2.71 32.88
C LYS A 157 -6.09 -2.35 33.12
N ASP A 158 -6.34 -1.25 33.84
CA ASP A 158 -7.69 -0.77 34.15
C ASP A 158 -8.47 -0.38 32.89
N SER A 159 -7.80 0.33 31.96
CA SER A 159 -8.41 0.74 30.68
C SER A 159 -8.80 -0.46 29.83
N LEU A 160 -7.94 -1.48 29.74
CA LEU A 160 -8.19 -2.69 28.95
C LEU A 160 -9.30 -3.53 29.57
N LYS A 161 -9.31 -3.68 30.90
CA LYS A 161 -10.39 -4.34 31.64
C LYS A 161 -11.73 -3.66 31.37
N GLN A 162 -11.79 -2.34 31.54
CA GLN A 162 -13.02 -1.58 31.32
C GLN A 162 -13.53 -1.74 29.87
N TYR A 163 -12.62 -1.80 28.90
CA TYR A 163 -12.96 -2.07 27.51
C TYR A 163 -13.57 -3.47 27.33
N ILE A 164 -12.93 -4.52 27.85
CA ILE A 164 -13.41 -5.91 27.74
C ILE A 164 -14.76 -6.08 28.43
N ASP A 165 -14.91 -5.58 29.66
CA ASP A 165 -16.18 -5.69 30.41
C ASP A 165 -17.33 -4.95 29.70
N THR A 166 -17.04 -3.80 29.07
CA THR A 166 -18.02 -3.08 28.27
C THR A 166 -18.39 -3.85 27.01
N GLN A 167 -17.42 -4.47 26.34
CA GLN A 167 -17.67 -5.31 25.18
C GLN A 167 -18.51 -6.54 25.54
N ASN A 168 -18.19 -7.24 26.61
CA ASN A 168 -18.91 -8.45 27.05
C ASN A 168 -20.38 -8.14 27.40
N LYS A 169 -20.67 -6.94 27.91
CA LYS A 169 -22.07 -6.48 28.14
C LYS A 169 -22.83 -6.17 26.85
N LEU A 170 -22.12 -5.75 25.80
CA LEU A 170 -22.70 -5.42 24.50
C LEU A 170 -22.83 -6.65 23.58
N TYR A 171 -21.97 -7.66 23.79
CA TYR A 171 -21.96 -8.92 23.07
C TYR A 171 -23.20 -9.75 23.42
N GLY A 172 -24.23 -9.66 22.58
CA GLY A 172 -25.56 -10.29 22.81
C GLY A 172 -26.73 -9.34 22.55
N SER A 173 -26.49 -8.02 22.52
CA SER A 173 -27.47 -7.05 22.06
C SER A 173 -27.30 -6.83 20.56
N VAL A 174 -27.96 -7.66 19.74
CA VAL A 174 -28.12 -7.40 18.30
C VAL A 174 -28.88 -6.09 18.16
N CYS A 175 -28.17 -5.00 17.87
CA CYS A 175 -28.76 -3.68 17.70
C CYS A 175 -29.54 -3.64 16.38
N CYS A 176 -30.78 -4.14 16.39
CA CYS A 176 -31.78 -3.90 15.37
C CYS A 176 -32.32 -2.47 15.51
N GLY A 177 -31.70 -1.48 14.86
CA GLY A 177 -32.35 -0.19 14.65
C GLY A 177 -31.43 1.02 14.49
N VAL A 178 -31.92 1.98 13.71
CA VAL A 178 -31.27 3.22 13.22
C VAL A 178 -30.91 4.24 14.33
N ARG A 179 -30.89 3.83 15.60
CA ARG A 179 -30.66 4.70 16.78
C ARG A 179 -29.63 4.15 17.76
N CYS A 180 -28.67 3.37 17.30
CA CYS A 180 -27.48 2.99 18.09
C CYS A 180 -26.49 4.18 18.07
N ARG A 181 -26.68 5.14 18.99
CA ARG A 181 -25.89 6.38 19.09
C ARG A 181 -24.39 6.14 19.40
N ASN A 182 -24.02 4.93 19.84
CA ASN A 182 -22.63 4.46 19.89
C ASN A 182 -22.50 3.19 19.05
N TRP A 183 -22.01 3.33 17.82
CA TRP A 183 -21.61 2.21 16.98
C TRP A 183 -20.28 1.67 17.53
N TYR A 184 -20.34 0.75 18.49
CA TYR A 184 -19.16 -0.01 18.90
C TYR A 184 -18.88 -1.04 17.81
N VAL A 185 -18.17 -0.62 16.76
CA VAL A 185 -17.62 -1.55 15.77
C VAL A 185 -16.49 -2.31 16.45
N SER A 186 -16.60 -3.64 16.49
CA SER A 186 -15.53 -4.51 17.00
C SER A 186 -14.20 -4.19 16.31
N PHE A 187 -13.12 -4.11 17.09
CA PHE A 187 -11.76 -3.86 16.58
C PHE A 187 -11.34 -4.98 15.62
N THR A 188 -11.69 -6.22 15.94
CA THR A 188 -11.42 -7.40 15.11
C THR A 188 -12.14 -7.32 13.77
N LEU A 189 -13.42 -6.93 13.76
CA LEU A 189 -14.18 -6.78 12.51
C LEU A 189 -13.53 -5.71 11.61
N THR A 190 -13.19 -4.55 12.18
CA THR A 190 -12.51 -3.49 11.45
C THR A 190 -11.16 -3.97 10.89
N TYR A 191 -10.40 -4.71 11.70
CA TYR A 191 -9.12 -5.28 11.29
C TYR A 191 -9.27 -6.21 10.08
N PHE A 192 -10.21 -7.16 10.12
CA PHE A 192 -10.47 -8.05 8.99
C PHE A 192 -10.93 -7.30 7.73
N ILE A 193 -11.82 -6.31 7.87
CA ILE A 193 -12.24 -5.45 6.75
C ILE A 193 -11.04 -4.78 6.10
N VAL A 194 -10.13 -4.21 6.89
CA VAL A 194 -8.91 -3.56 6.37
C VAL A 194 -8.01 -4.56 5.63
N LYS A 195 -7.83 -5.79 6.15
CA LYS A 195 -7.05 -6.83 5.45
C LYS A 195 -7.68 -7.24 4.11
N ILE A 196 -9.01 -7.37 4.08
CA ILE A 196 -9.76 -7.64 2.85
C ILE A 196 -9.57 -6.48 1.86
N LEU A 197 -9.69 -5.23 2.33
CA LEU A 197 -9.49 -4.05 1.50
C LEU A 197 -8.08 -3.98 0.90
N TYR A 198 -7.02 -4.27 1.66
CA TYR A 198 -5.67 -4.34 1.09
C TYR A 198 -5.54 -5.41 0.00
N THR A 199 -6.26 -6.53 0.15
CA THR A 199 -6.25 -7.64 -0.81
C THR A 199 -6.99 -7.30 -2.08
N ILE A 200 -8.21 -6.77 -1.95
CA ILE A 200 -9.00 -6.26 -3.07
C ILE A 200 -8.23 -5.16 -3.79
N ASN A 201 -7.63 -4.21 -3.06
CA ASN A 201 -6.84 -3.15 -3.67
C ASN A 201 -5.67 -3.72 -4.48
N THR A 202 -4.90 -4.65 -3.92
CA THR A 202 -3.75 -5.24 -4.64
C THR A 202 -4.18 -5.95 -5.93
N LEU A 203 -5.31 -6.67 -5.92
CA LEU A 203 -5.86 -7.31 -7.10
C LEU A 203 -6.38 -6.28 -8.12
N ALA A 204 -7.17 -5.31 -7.66
CA ALA A 204 -7.73 -4.26 -8.50
C ALA A 204 -6.63 -3.46 -9.21
N GLN A 205 -5.57 -3.06 -8.50
CA GLN A 205 -4.44 -2.34 -9.10
C GLN A 205 -3.74 -3.16 -10.18
N PHE A 206 -3.61 -4.48 -9.98
CA PHE A 206 -3.02 -5.36 -10.98
C PHE A 206 -3.87 -5.45 -12.25
N PHE A 207 -5.20 -5.60 -12.11
CA PHE A 207 -6.12 -5.60 -13.26
C PHE A 207 -6.20 -4.24 -13.95
N LEU A 208 -6.19 -3.15 -13.19
CA LEU A 208 -6.20 -1.78 -13.74
C LEU A 208 -4.94 -1.53 -14.58
N LEU A 209 -3.76 -1.94 -14.12
CA LEU A 209 -2.53 -1.84 -14.91
C LEU A 209 -2.56 -2.67 -16.19
N ASN A 210 -3.09 -3.90 -16.13
CA ASN A 210 -3.22 -4.75 -17.30
C ASN A 210 -4.19 -4.16 -18.34
N SER A 211 -5.28 -3.53 -17.89
CA SER A 211 -6.21 -2.82 -18.78
C SER A 211 -5.58 -1.55 -19.36
N PHE A 212 -4.93 -0.74 -18.51
CA PHE A 212 -4.34 0.54 -18.90
C PHE A 212 -3.24 0.41 -19.95
N LEU A 213 -2.32 -0.54 -19.76
CA LEU A 213 -1.20 -0.76 -20.68
C LEU A 213 -1.64 -1.46 -21.98
N SER A 214 -2.87 -1.98 -22.06
CA SER A 214 -3.45 -2.62 -23.25
C SER A 214 -2.66 -3.81 -23.81
N PHE A 215 -1.78 -4.41 -22.99
CA PHE A 215 -1.06 -5.65 -23.27
C PHE A 215 -1.08 -6.56 -22.03
N HIS A 216 -0.72 -7.83 -22.20
CA HIS A 216 -0.66 -8.81 -21.11
C HIS A 216 0.45 -8.50 -20.08
N PHE A 217 0.15 -7.60 -19.14
CA PHE A 217 1.05 -7.18 -18.06
C PHE A 217 1.46 -8.36 -17.14
N THR A 218 0.62 -9.39 -17.05
CA THR A 218 0.89 -10.60 -16.25
C THR A 218 2.19 -11.30 -16.64
N GLY A 219 2.43 -11.45 -17.95
CA GLY A 219 3.62 -12.11 -18.50
C GLY A 219 4.80 -11.18 -18.72
N TYR A 220 4.55 -9.86 -18.82
CA TYR A 220 5.56 -8.85 -19.08
C TYR A 220 6.80 -8.96 -18.18
N GLY A 221 6.61 -9.06 -16.86
CA GLY A 221 7.76 -9.10 -15.94
C GLY A 221 8.59 -10.37 -16.03
N VAL A 222 7.99 -11.52 -16.38
CA VAL A 222 8.75 -12.76 -16.59
C VAL A 222 9.60 -12.64 -17.84
N GLU A 223 9.01 -12.17 -18.95
CA GLU A 223 9.73 -11.98 -20.21
C GLU A 223 10.84 -10.92 -20.09
N ALA A 224 10.59 -9.83 -19.35
CA ALA A 224 11.57 -8.79 -19.11
C ALA A 224 12.74 -9.27 -18.23
N LEU A 225 12.47 -10.11 -17.21
CA LEU A 225 13.52 -10.74 -16.41
C LEU A 225 14.32 -11.75 -17.23
N ASP A 226 13.66 -12.54 -18.06
CA ASP A 226 14.30 -13.54 -18.91
C ASP A 226 15.28 -12.89 -19.90
N LYS A 227 14.84 -11.81 -20.56
CA LYS A 227 15.70 -10.95 -21.39
C LYS A 227 16.85 -10.34 -20.59
N LEU A 228 16.63 -10.04 -19.31
CA LEU A 228 17.67 -9.51 -18.43
C LEU A 228 18.76 -10.53 -18.11
N PHE A 229 18.39 -11.79 -17.90
CA PHE A 229 19.35 -12.87 -17.66
C PHE A 229 20.11 -13.29 -18.92
N HIS A 230 19.45 -13.30 -20.08
CA HIS A 230 20.06 -13.77 -21.33
C HIS A 230 20.85 -12.70 -22.10
N SER A 231 20.92 -11.45 -21.59
CA SER A 231 21.70 -10.35 -22.18
C SER A 231 21.36 -10.04 -23.65
N GLU A 232 20.14 -10.38 -24.10
CA GLU A 232 19.66 -10.02 -25.44
C GLU A 232 19.47 -8.51 -25.58
N HIS A 233 19.50 -7.98 -26.80
CA HIS A 233 19.35 -6.56 -27.06
C HIS A 233 17.98 -6.03 -26.60
N TRP A 234 17.98 -5.38 -25.44
CA TRP A 234 16.91 -4.66 -24.73
C TRP A 234 16.24 -3.50 -25.48
N ILE A 235 16.73 -3.19 -26.69
CA ILE A 235 16.63 -1.85 -27.28
C ILE A 235 15.23 -1.61 -27.89
N GLU A 236 14.49 -2.67 -28.24
CA GLU A 236 13.18 -2.52 -28.89
C GLU A 236 12.14 -3.50 -28.31
N SER A 237 11.38 -3.03 -27.31
CA SER A 237 10.13 -3.70 -26.93
C SER A 237 8.95 -3.07 -27.67
N PRO A 238 8.11 -3.84 -28.36
CA PRO A 238 6.89 -3.30 -28.98
C PRO A 238 5.89 -2.76 -27.96
N ARG A 239 6.04 -3.11 -26.67
CA ARG A 239 5.20 -2.61 -25.56
C ARG A 239 5.63 -1.24 -25.05
N PHE A 240 6.95 -1.05 -24.97
CA PHE A 240 7.58 0.20 -24.54
C PHE A 240 8.55 0.70 -25.62
N PRO A 241 8.03 1.13 -26.78
CA PRO A 241 8.88 1.57 -27.88
C PRO A 241 9.62 2.87 -27.52
N LEU A 242 10.92 2.91 -27.83
CA LEU A 242 11.75 4.12 -27.74
C LEU A 242 11.63 4.98 -28.99
N VAL A 243 11.19 4.39 -30.10
CA VAL A 243 11.01 5.05 -31.40
C VAL A 243 9.56 4.87 -31.83
N THR A 244 8.91 5.97 -32.18
CA THR A 244 7.51 5.98 -32.63
C THR A 244 7.34 6.90 -33.83
N MET A 245 6.24 6.71 -34.56
CA MET A 245 5.85 7.53 -35.70
C MET A 245 4.70 8.45 -35.30
N CYS A 246 4.75 9.69 -35.79
CA CYS A 246 3.74 10.71 -35.53
C CYS A 246 3.24 11.30 -36.85
N ASP A 247 1.92 11.28 -37.03
CA ASP A 247 1.26 11.89 -38.19
C ASP A 247 0.54 13.17 -37.75
N PHE A 248 0.90 14.32 -38.32
CA PHE A 248 0.20 15.58 -38.06
C PHE A 248 -0.05 16.39 -39.34
N MET A 249 -0.98 17.34 -39.25
CA MET A 249 -1.44 18.13 -40.38
C MET A 249 -1.24 19.61 -40.10
N VAL A 250 -0.67 20.34 -41.07
CA VAL A 250 -0.46 21.79 -41.02
C VAL A 250 -1.33 22.46 -42.08
N ARG A 251 -1.96 23.59 -41.72
CA ARG A 251 -2.78 24.40 -42.62
C ARG A 251 -2.02 25.67 -43.00
N ARG A 252 -1.94 25.97 -44.30
CA ARG A 252 -1.39 27.23 -44.85
C ARG A 252 -2.47 27.96 -45.66
N LEU A 253 -2.42 29.29 -45.71
CA LEU A 253 -3.35 30.12 -46.50
C LEU A 253 -3.16 29.82 -48.01
N GLY A 254 -4.25 29.68 -48.77
CA GLY A 254 -4.19 29.44 -50.24
C GLY A 254 -4.41 27.99 -50.72
N SER A 255 -4.75 27.07 -49.80
CA SER A 255 -5.04 25.64 -50.02
C SER A 255 -3.85 24.73 -50.31
N ASN A 256 -3.43 23.98 -49.29
CA ASN A 256 -3.66 22.54 -49.16
C ASN A 256 -3.35 22.10 -47.73
N GLN A 257 -4.01 21.02 -47.28
CA GLN A 257 -3.70 20.37 -46.01
C GLN A 257 -2.41 19.56 -46.18
N HIS A 258 -1.30 20.04 -45.63
CA HIS A 258 -0.02 19.32 -45.71
C HIS A 258 0.10 18.40 -44.51
N TRP A 259 0.27 17.12 -44.81
CA TRP A 259 0.42 16.09 -43.79
C TRP A 259 1.88 15.65 -43.72
N TYR A 260 2.39 15.60 -42.51
CA TYR A 260 3.73 15.14 -42.19
C TYR A 260 3.63 13.85 -41.38
N ALA A 261 4.45 12.87 -41.75
CA ALA A 261 4.72 11.68 -40.95
C ALA A 261 6.20 11.74 -40.57
N ILE A 262 6.48 11.91 -39.28
CA ILE A 262 7.84 12.05 -38.77
C ILE A 262 8.12 11.00 -37.70
N GLN A 263 9.38 10.60 -37.63
CA GLN A 263 9.88 9.68 -36.61
C GLN A 263 10.25 10.46 -35.36
N CYS A 264 9.84 9.97 -34.20
CA CYS A 264 10.13 10.57 -32.91
C CYS A 264 10.80 9.56 -31.98
N THR A 265 11.71 10.06 -31.16
CA THR A 265 12.29 9.33 -30.04
C THR A 265 11.53 9.71 -28.78
N LEU A 266 11.27 8.70 -27.93
CA LEU A 266 10.43 8.82 -26.75
C LEU A 266 11.21 8.39 -25.49
N PRO A 267 12.16 9.22 -25.00
CA PRO A 267 13.03 8.86 -23.87
C PRO A 267 12.28 8.53 -22.58
N ILE A 268 11.11 9.18 -22.36
CA ILE A 268 10.26 8.92 -21.20
C ILE A 268 9.88 7.44 -21.08
N ASN A 269 9.80 6.73 -22.20
CA ASN A 269 9.35 5.35 -22.20
C ASN A 269 10.38 4.38 -21.61
N MET A 270 11.67 4.72 -21.69
CA MET A 270 12.73 4.00 -21.00
C MET A 270 12.50 4.00 -19.49
N TYR A 271 12.07 5.14 -18.92
CA TYR A 271 11.74 5.24 -17.50
C TYR A 271 10.48 4.46 -17.16
N ASN A 272 9.42 4.61 -17.97
CA ASN A 272 8.17 3.87 -17.76
C ASN A 272 8.39 2.37 -17.74
N GLU A 273 9.17 1.83 -18.68
CA GLU A 273 9.51 0.41 -18.70
C GLU A 273 10.12 -0.05 -17.36
N LYS A 274 11.14 0.65 -16.84
CA LYS A 274 11.79 0.26 -15.59
C LYS A 274 10.88 0.43 -14.37
N ILE A 275 10.07 1.49 -14.34
CA ILE A 275 9.10 1.73 -13.26
C ILE A 275 8.04 0.64 -13.24
N PHE A 276 7.45 0.29 -14.39
CA PHE A 276 6.44 -0.76 -14.47
C PHE A 276 7.00 -2.14 -14.15
N LEU A 277 8.25 -2.44 -14.55
CA LEU A 277 8.94 -3.66 -14.13
C LEU A 277 9.13 -3.69 -12.60
N GLY A 278 9.58 -2.59 -11.99
CA GLY A 278 9.70 -2.47 -10.54
C GLY A 278 8.37 -2.66 -9.80
N ILE A 279 7.29 -2.04 -10.29
CA ILE A 279 5.94 -2.22 -9.76
C ILE A 279 5.51 -3.68 -9.86
N TRP A 280 5.73 -4.33 -11.01
CA TRP A 280 5.40 -5.73 -11.24
C TRP A 280 6.12 -6.65 -10.23
N LEU A 281 7.43 -6.47 -10.05
CA LEU A 281 8.25 -7.22 -9.10
C LEU A 281 7.74 -7.04 -7.67
N CYS A 282 7.51 -5.79 -7.25
CA CYS A 282 6.97 -5.49 -5.93
C CYS A 282 5.61 -6.16 -5.70
N ARG A 283 4.69 -6.13 -6.69
CA ARG A 283 3.38 -6.79 -6.56
C ARG A 283 3.53 -8.31 -6.45
N ARG A 284 4.33 -8.94 -7.32
CA ARG A 284 4.59 -10.38 -7.26
C ARG A 284 5.19 -10.80 -5.92
N LEU A 285 6.19 -10.08 -5.42
CA LEU A 285 6.81 -10.35 -4.11
C LEU A 285 5.80 -10.23 -2.95
N THR A 286 4.91 -9.23 -2.97
CA THR A 286 3.86 -9.12 -1.94
C THR A 286 2.88 -10.27 -1.97
N THR A 287 2.47 -10.69 -3.17
CA THR A 287 1.56 -11.82 -3.36
C THR A 287 2.21 -13.13 -2.88
N VAL A 288 3.47 -13.38 -3.25
CA VAL A 288 4.23 -14.56 -2.79
C VAL A 288 4.36 -14.56 -1.26
N LYS A 289 4.75 -13.44 -0.64
CA LYS A 289 4.84 -13.35 0.83
C LYS A 289 3.51 -13.61 1.53
N ARG A 290 2.39 -13.17 0.93
CA ARG A 290 1.04 -13.46 1.44
C ARG A 290 0.72 -14.95 1.36
N TYR A 291 1.01 -15.60 0.23
CA TYR A 291 0.81 -17.05 0.08
C TYR A 291 1.71 -17.86 1.03
N LEU A 292 2.98 -17.48 1.19
CA LEU A 292 3.90 -18.14 2.13
C LEU A 292 3.42 -18.00 3.58
N LYS A 293 2.99 -16.81 4.01
CA LYS A 293 2.42 -16.61 5.36
C LYS A 293 1.11 -17.38 5.54
N ALA A 294 0.27 -17.47 4.50
CA ALA A 294 -0.95 -18.28 4.55
C ALA A 294 -0.64 -19.79 4.67
N GLY A 295 0.41 -20.27 4.00
CA GLY A 295 0.87 -21.66 4.09
C GLY A 295 1.52 -22.00 5.44
N GLN A 296 2.20 -21.04 6.07
CA GLN A 296 2.76 -21.19 7.42
C GLN A 296 1.71 -21.10 8.53
N ASN A 297 0.60 -20.40 8.27
CA ASN A 297 -0.54 -20.25 9.19
C ASN A 297 -1.57 -21.38 9.09
N ILE A 298 -1.27 -22.46 8.37
CA ILE A 298 -2.00 -23.72 8.55
C ILE A 298 -1.79 -24.14 10.00
N PRO A 299 -2.85 -24.31 10.81
CA PRO A 299 -2.73 -24.34 12.27
C PRO A 299 -2.00 -25.61 12.70
N SER A 300 -0.69 -25.53 12.88
CA SER A 300 0.01 -26.35 13.85
C SER A 300 -0.22 -25.72 15.22
N GLU A 301 -0.51 -26.55 16.21
CA GLU A 301 -0.94 -26.25 17.59
C GLU A 301 0.05 -25.42 18.46
N THR A 302 0.81 -24.47 17.89
CA THR A 302 2.08 -24.00 18.46
C THR A 302 2.18 -22.51 18.73
N ASN A 303 1.11 -21.72 18.61
CA ASN A 303 1.07 -20.41 19.26
C ASN A 303 0.66 -20.57 20.73
N GLN A 304 1.51 -21.24 21.50
CA GLN A 304 1.48 -21.19 22.95
C GLN A 304 1.76 -19.74 23.35
N LEU A 305 0.67 -19.01 23.57
CA LEU A 305 0.65 -17.73 24.22
C LEU A 305 1.40 -17.86 25.56
N LEU A 306 2.27 -16.89 25.84
CA LEU A 306 3.04 -16.72 27.08
C LEU A 306 2.14 -16.65 28.32
N LEU A 307 1.61 -17.79 28.73
CA LEU A 307 0.87 -17.96 29.97
C LEU A 307 1.47 -19.10 30.78
N PRO A 308 1.37 -19.05 32.12
CA PRO A 308 2.01 -20.02 33.00
C PRO A 308 1.51 -21.43 32.65
N LYS A 309 2.44 -22.39 32.46
CA LYS A 309 2.16 -23.80 32.13
C LYS A 309 1.33 -24.57 33.19
N THR A 310 0.74 -23.88 34.15
CA THR A 310 0.08 -24.43 35.33
C THR A 310 -1.45 -24.48 35.26
N SER A 311 -2.10 -23.93 34.24
CA SER A 311 -3.58 -23.94 34.13
C SER A 311 -4.12 -25.14 33.35
N ARG A 312 -5.21 -25.75 33.85
CA ARG A 312 -6.01 -26.77 33.15
C ARG A 312 -6.47 -26.26 31.77
N SER A 313 -6.56 -27.15 30.78
CA SER A 313 -6.96 -26.82 29.41
C SER A 313 -8.39 -26.26 29.30
N GLU A 314 -9.28 -26.63 30.22
CA GLU A 314 -10.67 -26.16 30.25
C GLU A 314 -10.77 -24.69 30.70
N ASP A 315 -10.15 -24.33 31.83
CA ASP A 315 -10.12 -22.95 32.35
C ASP A 315 -9.48 -21.96 31.35
N PHE A 316 -8.50 -22.43 30.58
CA PHE A 316 -7.85 -21.61 29.56
C PHE A 316 -8.77 -21.30 28.38
N SER A 317 -9.56 -22.28 27.93
CA SER A 317 -10.52 -22.07 26.83
C SER A 317 -11.62 -21.07 27.21
N GLU A 318 -12.03 -21.08 28.47
CA GLU A 318 -13.03 -20.17 29.00
C GLU A 318 -12.49 -18.74 29.17
N PHE A 319 -11.23 -18.60 29.63
CA PHE A 319 -10.54 -17.30 29.66
C PHE A 319 -10.36 -16.68 28.26
N ILE A 320 -10.00 -17.48 27.25
CA ILE A 320 -9.95 -17.02 25.86
C ILE A 320 -11.34 -16.62 25.36
N GLY A 321 -12.40 -17.31 25.80
CA GLY A 321 -13.78 -16.91 25.60
C GLY A 321 -14.09 -15.52 26.20
N TYR A 322 -13.70 -15.29 27.46
CA TYR A 322 -13.88 -14.00 28.16
C TYR A 322 -13.15 -12.84 27.47
N LEU A 323 -11.93 -13.07 26.97
CA LEU A 323 -11.13 -12.06 26.29
C LEU A 323 -11.72 -11.68 24.92
N HIS A 324 -12.46 -12.59 24.29
CA HIS A 324 -12.94 -12.53 22.92
C HIS A 324 -11.81 -12.23 21.90
N ALA A 325 -12.16 -12.18 20.61
CA ALA A 325 -11.19 -11.87 19.56
C ALA A 325 -10.64 -10.43 19.68
N ASP A 326 -11.47 -9.49 20.15
CA ASP A 326 -11.09 -8.09 20.33
C ASP A 326 -10.03 -7.89 21.40
N GLY A 327 -10.22 -8.45 22.60
CA GLY A 327 -9.25 -8.36 23.68
C GLY A 327 -7.94 -9.05 23.31
N PHE A 328 -8.00 -10.18 22.61
CA PHE A 328 -6.81 -10.89 22.13
C PHE A 328 -6.03 -10.07 21.10
N LEU A 329 -6.71 -9.46 20.12
CA LEU A 329 -6.06 -8.61 19.11
C LEU A 329 -5.40 -7.39 19.76
N ILE A 330 -6.11 -6.70 20.66
CA ILE A 330 -5.61 -5.52 21.35
C ILE A 330 -4.40 -5.88 22.21
N PHE A 331 -4.47 -6.98 22.95
CA PHE A 331 -3.35 -7.48 23.74
C PHE A 331 -2.13 -7.76 22.86
N ASN A 332 -2.31 -8.44 21.72
CA ASN A 332 -1.21 -8.73 20.79
C ASN A 332 -0.57 -7.45 20.24
N ILE A 333 -1.36 -6.43 19.91
CA ILE A 333 -0.82 -5.12 19.47
C ILE A 333 -0.03 -4.46 20.61
N ILE A 334 -0.51 -4.50 21.85
CA ILE A 334 0.22 -3.95 23.00
C ILE A 334 1.52 -4.74 23.23
N ALA A 335 1.47 -6.07 23.20
CA ALA A 335 2.62 -6.95 23.42
C ALA A 335 3.70 -6.76 22.35
N GLN A 336 3.33 -6.54 21.09
CA GLN A 336 4.30 -6.22 20.02
C GLN A 336 5.00 -4.87 20.21
N ASN A 337 4.39 -3.97 20.96
CA ASN A 337 4.88 -2.61 21.16
C ASN A 337 5.49 -2.36 22.53
N THR A 338 5.44 -3.33 23.46
CA THR A 338 5.91 -3.20 24.84
C THR A 338 6.84 -4.36 25.19
N ASP A 339 7.56 -4.25 26.30
CA ASP A 339 8.46 -5.31 26.75
C ASP A 339 7.66 -6.56 27.16
N GLU A 340 8.22 -7.74 26.95
CA GLU A 340 7.58 -9.03 27.25
C GLU A 340 7.14 -9.13 28.73
N VAL A 341 7.90 -8.53 29.65
CA VAL A 341 7.57 -8.45 31.07
C VAL A 341 6.29 -7.64 31.31
N VAL A 342 6.11 -6.52 30.60
CA VAL A 342 4.92 -5.67 30.71
C VAL A 342 3.70 -6.39 30.15
N ALA A 343 3.85 -7.06 29.00
CA ALA A 343 2.80 -7.90 28.43
C ALA A 343 2.38 -9.03 29.40
N GLY A 344 3.34 -9.68 30.04
CA GLY A 344 3.11 -10.70 31.07
C GLY A 344 2.30 -10.18 32.26
N GLN A 345 2.63 -8.99 32.78
CA GLN A 345 1.88 -8.37 33.87
C GLN A 345 0.44 -8.01 33.49
N ILE A 346 0.22 -7.59 32.24
CA ILE A 346 -1.13 -7.25 31.74
C ILE A 346 -1.99 -8.50 31.65
N ILE A 347 -1.47 -9.58 31.05
CA ILE A 347 -2.24 -10.82 30.91
C ILE A 347 -2.51 -11.49 32.26
N GLU A 348 -1.56 -11.45 33.19
CA GLU A 348 -1.75 -11.96 34.55
C GLU A 348 -2.87 -11.19 35.28
N HIS A 349 -2.89 -9.86 35.15
CA HIS A 349 -3.94 -9.05 35.76
C HIS A 349 -5.33 -9.33 35.17
N LEU A 350 -5.42 -9.53 33.86
CA LEU A 350 -6.66 -9.92 33.19
C LEU A 350 -7.14 -11.29 33.66
N TYR A 351 -6.24 -12.27 33.80
CA TYR A 351 -6.58 -13.60 34.28
C TYR A 351 -7.08 -13.60 35.73
N ARG A 352 -6.38 -12.92 36.64
CA ARG A 352 -6.82 -12.79 38.05
C ARG A 352 -8.17 -12.09 38.18
N THR A 353 -8.41 -11.09 37.33
CA THR A 353 -9.69 -10.39 37.28
C THR A 353 -10.81 -11.32 36.84
N TYR A 354 -10.56 -12.11 35.77
CA TYR A 354 -11.50 -13.13 35.29
C TYR A 354 -11.84 -14.12 36.41
N GLU A 355 -10.85 -14.72 37.09
CA GLU A 355 -11.09 -15.65 38.20
C GLU A 355 -11.97 -15.04 39.30
N THR A 356 -11.71 -13.79 39.66
CA THR A 356 -12.50 -13.08 40.69
C THR A 356 -13.95 -12.89 40.24
N SER A 357 -14.17 -12.54 38.97
CA SER A 357 -15.51 -12.41 38.40
C SER A 357 -16.27 -13.74 38.36
N THR A 358 -15.60 -14.84 38.02
CA THR A 358 -16.20 -16.18 38.00
C THR A 358 -16.54 -16.68 39.42
N MET A 359 -15.68 -16.41 40.41
CA MET A 359 -15.95 -16.76 41.81
C MET A 359 -17.14 -16.00 42.41
N ASN A 360 -17.29 -14.70 42.08
CA ASN A 360 -18.44 -13.92 42.53
C ASN A 360 -19.75 -14.40 41.90
N TYR A 361 -19.73 -14.83 40.64
CA TYR A 361 -20.91 -15.41 39.99
C TYR A 361 -21.36 -16.72 40.66
N ASN A 362 -20.40 -17.59 41.00
CA ASN A 362 -20.68 -18.89 41.65
C ASN A 362 -21.10 -18.77 43.13
N THR A 363 -21.00 -17.59 43.74
CA THR A 363 -21.45 -17.34 45.13
C THR A 363 -22.82 -16.67 45.22
N GLU A 364 -23.32 -16.12 44.12
CA GLU A 364 -24.67 -15.51 44.02
C GLU A 364 -25.74 -16.46 43.45
N VAL A 365 -25.33 -17.63 42.95
CA VAL A 365 -26.20 -18.75 42.51
C VAL A 365 -26.24 -19.82 43.60
#